data_AF-A0A7C4BPK5-F1
#
_entry.id   AF-A0A7C4BPK5-F1
#
_cell.length_a   1.000
_cell.length_b   1.000
_cell.length_c   1.000
_cell.angle_alpha   90.00
_cell.angle_beta   90.00
_cell.angle_gamma   90.00
#
_symmetry.space_group_name_H-M   'P 1'
#
loop_
_entity.id
_entity.type
_entity.pdbx_description
1 polymer ?
#
loop_
_entity_poly.entity_id
_entity_poly.type
_entity_poly.pdbx_seq_one_letter_code
_entity_poly.pdbx_strand_id
1 'polypeptide(L)'
;MIIRIKLINLRKQIFRILILLFLQCLIAIGCDDLVLSHPEVGLGLEYQHWRDGNIPWSIHILKIDRLRDDLKLKAVLAQDKILGLAHMSSIIASMNLADEKPVAGVNGDFFIIDKKNPYRGDPIGIQISDGELISEPSNISFWIDKNGNPNIEAVKSKFRAILPDGNYIDVGLNRERKDSEAVIYNSRLGDTTKTNSGMEFILECKGDNWDTLKIGKRYIGKIVEINVSYNTLINS
;
A
#
# COMPACT_ATOMS: atom_id res chain seq x y z
N MET A 1 76.19 -24.15 37.80
CA MET A 1 75.04 -25.08 37.72
C MET A 1 74.38 -24.90 36.35
N ILE A 2 74.05 -26.00 35.67
CA ILE A 2 73.88 -26.12 34.21
C ILE A 2 72.51 -25.60 33.73
N ILE A 3 72.50 -24.68 32.76
CA ILE A 3 71.29 -24.28 32.01
C ILE A 3 71.09 -25.29 30.87
N ARG A 4 70.05 -26.12 30.94
CA ARG A 4 69.61 -26.97 29.82
C ARG A 4 68.61 -26.19 28.96
N ILE A 5 69.02 -25.74 27.78
CA ILE A 5 68.09 -25.26 26.75
C ILE A 5 67.58 -26.48 25.98
N LYS A 6 66.27 -26.73 26.06
CA LYS A 6 65.59 -27.78 25.30
C LYS A 6 65.44 -27.27 23.86
N LEU A 7 66.23 -27.79 22.93
CA LEU A 7 66.04 -27.53 21.49
C LEU A 7 64.66 -28.08 21.09
N ILE A 8 63.69 -27.18 20.94
CA ILE A 8 62.37 -27.50 20.41
C ILE A 8 62.54 -27.95 18.96
N ASN A 9 61.95 -29.10 18.63
CA ASN A 9 62.09 -29.75 17.34
C ASN A 9 61.39 -28.91 16.25
N LEU A 10 62.12 -27.97 15.65
CA LEU A 10 61.63 -26.93 14.75
C LEU A 10 60.80 -27.50 13.57
N ARG A 11 61.14 -28.71 13.11
CA ARG A 11 60.39 -29.44 12.07
C ARG A 11 58.95 -29.79 12.49
N LYS A 12 58.72 -30.16 13.75
CA LYS A 12 57.37 -30.47 14.25
C LYS A 12 56.51 -29.23 14.45
N GLN A 13 57.12 -28.09 14.77
CA GLN A 13 56.41 -26.81 14.85
C GLN A 13 56.03 -26.28 13.47
N ILE A 14 56.92 -26.33 12.50
CA ILE A 14 56.64 -25.92 11.11
C ILE A 14 55.49 -26.76 10.52
N PHE A 15 55.50 -28.08 10.75
CA PHE A 15 54.44 -28.97 10.27
C PHE A 15 53.07 -28.68 10.92
N ARG A 16 53.04 -28.35 12.21
CA ARG A 16 51.81 -27.94 12.91
C ARG A 16 51.28 -26.59 12.42
N ILE A 17 52.15 -25.64 12.12
CA ILE A 17 51.77 -24.33 11.57
C ILE A 17 51.20 -24.49 10.15
N LEU A 18 51.81 -25.34 9.32
CA LEU A 18 51.32 -25.61 7.97
C LEU A 18 49.96 -26.33 7.97
N ILE A 19 49.73 -27.26 8.91
CA ILE A 19 48.41 -27.91 9.08
C ILE A 19 47.34 -26.92 9.54
N LEU A 20 47.67 -26.01 10.47
CA LEU A 20 46.73 -24.99 10.94
C LEU A 20 46.38 -23.98 9.83
N LEU A 21 47.36 -23.58 9.01
CA LEU A 21 47.13 -22.72 7.84
C LEU A 21 46.29 -23.43 6.77
N PHE A 22 46.50 -24.73 6.54
CA PHE A 22 45.71 -25.52 5.59
C PHE A 22 44.26 -25.71 6.07
N LEU A 23 44.04 -25.91 7.38
CA LEU A 23 42.69 -25.95 7.96
C LEU A 23 41.97 -24.59 7.90
N GLN A 24 42.69 -23.47 8.03
CA GLN A 24 42.10 -22.13 7.84
C GLN A 24 41.68 -21.89 6.37
N CYS A 25 42.42 -22.42 5.40
CA CYS A 25 42.03 -22.35 3.99
C CYS A 25 40.79 -23.20 3.65
N LEU A 26 40.54 -24.29 4.37
CA LEU A 26 39.35 -25.13 4.15
C LEU A 26 38.05 -24.51 4.69
N ILE A 27 38.11 -23.61 5.68
CA ILE A 27 36.94 -22.88 6.19
C ILE A 27 36.53 -21.76 5.20
N ALA A 28 37.42 -21.31 4.33
CA ALA A 28 37.17 -20.25 3.36
C ALA A 28 36.51 -20.69 2.04
N ILE A 29 36.26 -22.00 1.82
CA ILE A 29 35.75 -22.54 0.54
C ILE A 29 34.31 -23.07 0.67
N GLY A 30 33.60 -22.70 1.75
CA GLY A 30 32.28 -23.25 2.05
C GLY A 30 31.30 -22.23 2.63
N CYS A 31 31.23 -21.04 2.04
CA CYS A 31 30.08 -20.16 2.20
C CYS A 31 29.92 -19.47 0.84
N ASP A 32 28.87 -19.82 0.09
CA ASP A 32 28.32 -18.84 -0.84
C ASP A 32 27.92 -17.67 0.04
N ASP A 33 28.76 -16.64 0.08
CA ASP A 33 28.42 -15.37 0.67
C ASP A 33 27.12 -14.92 -0.01
N LEU A 34 26.01 -15.03 0.72
CA LEU A 34 24.83 -14.23 0.46
C LEU A 34 25.30 -12.77 0.51
N VAL A 35 25.67 -12.22 -0.64
CA VAL A 35 26.00 -10.81 -0.78
C VAL A 35 24.69 -10.03 -0.58
N LEU A 36 24.36 -9.80 0.68
CA LEU A 36 23.36 -8.84 1.12
C LEU A 36 23.94 -7.45 0.86
N SER A 37 23.72 -6.93 -0.34
CA SER A 37 23.93 -5.52 -0.60
C SER A 37 22.85 -4.74 0.15
N HIS A 38 23.27 -3.94 1.13
CA HIS A 38 22.42 -2.94 1.77
C HIS A 38 22.84 -1.57 1.19
N PRO A 39 22.19 -1.08 0.12
CA PRO A 39 22.34 0.31 -0.27
C PRO A 39 21.89 1.18 0.91
N GLU A 40 22.64 2.25 1.16
CA GLU A 40 22.30 3.23 2.20
C GLU A 40 21.05 3.99 1.75
N VAL A 41 19.89 3.55 2.23
CA VAL A 41 18.56 4.07 1.82
C VAL A 41 18.06 5.23 2.69
N GLY A 42 18.83 5.62 3.71
CA GLY A 42 18.50 6.67 4.67
C GLY A 42 18.25 6.14 6.09
N LEU A 43 18.25 7.03 7.08
CA LEU A 43 18.03 6.64 8.48
C LEU A 43 16.64 6.01 8.67
N GLY A 44 16.58 4.87 9.37
CA GLY A 44 15.33 4.15 9.61
C GLY A 44 14.81 3.35 8.41
N LEU A 45 15.58 3.27 7.32
CA LEU A 45 15.27 2.45 6.15
C LEU A 45 16.37 1.40 5.98
N GLU A 46 15.98 0.18 5.63
CA GLU A 46 16.90 -0.90 5.28
C GLU A 46 16.36 -1.61 4.04
N TYR A 47 17.14 -1.63 2.97
CA TYR A 47 16.80 -2.36 1.76
C TYR A 47 17.64 -3.63 1.64
N GLN A 48 16.98 -4.71 1.23
CA GLN A 48 17.62 -5.98 0.91
C GLN A 48 17.14 -6.47 -0.46
N HIS A 49 18.08 -7.00 -1.24
CA HIS A 49 17.79 -7.76 -2.46
C HIS A 49 18.14 -9.22 -2.21
N TRP A 50 17.12 -10.07 -2.08
CA TRP A 50 17.32 -11.51 -2.01
C TRP A 50 17.18 -12.15 -3.40
N ARG A 51 18.16 -12.96 -3.77
CA ARG A 51 18.14 -13.80 -4.97
C ARG A 51 18.36 -15.24 -4.56
N ASP A 52 17.56 -16.13 -5.13
CA ASP A 52 17.84 -17.57 -5.05
C ASP A 52 18.61 -17.96 -6.32
N GLY A 53 19.71 -18.70 -6.17
CA GLY A 53 20.53 -19.15 -7.29
C GLY A 53 19.94 -20.38 -8.02
N ASN A 54 19.03 -21.10 -7.37
CA ASN A 54 18.46 -22.35 -7.88
C ASN A 54 17.11 -22.15 -8.57
N ILE A 55 16.41 -21.06 -8.27
CA ILE A 55 15.16 -20.65 -8.91
C ILE A 55 15.26 -19.17 -9.26
N PRO A 56 14.69 -18.69 -10.39
CA PRO A 56 14.88 -17.33 -10.87
C PRO A 56 14.05 -16.30 -10.08
N TRP A 57 14.18 -16.30 -8.75
CA TRP A 57 13.51 -15.36 -7.86
C TRP A 57 14.37 -14.14 -7.61
N SER A 58 13.74 -12.97 -7.72
CA SER A 58 14.31 -11.67 -7.38
C SER A 58 13.35 -10.98 -6.42
N ILE A 59 13.72 -10.94 -5.14
CA ILE A 59 12.86 -10.46 -4.06
C ILE A 59 13.47 -9.18 -3.48
N HIS A 60 12.68 -8.10 -3.53
CA HIS A 60 13.07 -6.78 -3.07
C HIS A 60 12.35 -6.49 -1.76
N ILE A 61 13.10 -6.26 -0.69
CA ILE A 61 12.57 -6.07 0.67
C ILE A 61 12.99 -4.68 1.14
N LEU A 62 12.02 -3.89 1.60
CA LEU A 62 12.27 -2.65 2.32
C LEU A 62 11.71 -2.78 3.73
N LYS A 63 12.57 -2.59 4.72
CA LYS A 63 12.18 -2.45 6.12
C LYS A 63 12.18 -0.98 6.49
N ILE A 64 11.18 -0.59 7.29
CA ILE A 64 10.93 0.78 7.69
C ILE A 64 10.79 0.79 9.21
N ASP A 65 11.57 1.64 9.88
CA ASP A 65 11.40 1.93 11.30
C ASP A 65 10.16 2.79 11.52
N ARG A 66 9.10 2.18 12.02
CA ARG A 66 7.79 2.81 12.25
C ARG A 66 7.72 3.68 13.50
N LEU A 67 8.74 3.63 14.36
CA LEU A 67 8.80 4.50 15.53
C LEU A 67 9.23 5.92 15.16
N ARG A 68 9.70 6.12 13.93
CA ARG A 68 10.05 7.41 13.38
C ARG A 68 8.82 8.15 12.87
N ASP A 69 8.69 9.42 13.23
CA ASP A 69 7.61 10.31 12.83
C ASP A 69 7.82 10.96 11.45
N ASP A 70 9.06 10.99 10.98
CA ASP A 70 9.46 11.46 9.65
C ASP A 70 9.25 10.44 8.53
N LEU A 71 8.94 9.17 8.87
CA LEU A 71 8.61 8.11 7.91
C LEU A 71 7.11 7.80 7.95
N LYS A 72 6.43 7.94 6.82
CA LYS A 72 4.99 7.72 6.69
C LYS A 72 4.68 6.72 5.58
N LEU A 73 3.74 5.82 5.85
CA LEU A 73 3.15 4.95 4.83
C LEU A 73 1.87 5.61 4.30
N LYS A 74 1.80 5.81 2.98
CA LYS A 74 0.63 6.38 2.30
C LYS A 74 0.11 5.42 1.25
N ALA A 75 -1.21 5.24 1.22
CA ALA A 75 -1.90 4.62 0.10
C ALA A 75 -2.30 5.73 -0.88
N VAL A 76 -2.00 5.55 -2.17
CA VAL A 76 -2.19 6.60 -3.19
C VAL A 76 -2.92 6.04 -4.40
N LEU A 77 -3.66 6.90 -5.10
CA LEU A 77 -4.32 6.57 -6.36
C LEU A 77 -3.50 7.04 -7.57
N ALA A 78 -3.81 6.48 -8.73
CA ALA A 78 -3.34 7.06 -9.99
C ALA A 78 -4.05 8.41 -10.22
N GLN A 79 -3.30 9.49 -10.41
CA GLN A 79 -3.86 10.82 -10.71
C GLN A 79 -4.84 11.34 -9.65
N ASP A 80 -4.73 10.87 -8.40
CA ASP A 80 -5.62 11.22 -7.28
C ASP A 80 -7.12 10.94 -7.52
N LYS A 81 -7.41 10.04 -8.47
CA LYS A 81 -8.75 9.57 -8.85
C LYS A 81 -8.79 8.05 -8.94
N ILE A 82 -9.96 7.47 -8.72
CA ILE A 82 -10.23 6.03 -8.79
C ILE A 82 -10.17 5.57 -10.24
N LEU A 83 -10.81 6.31 -11.15
CA LEU A 83 -10.77 5.97 -12.56
C LEU A 83 -9.45 6.40 -13.20
N GLY A 84 -8.72 5.42 -13.72
CA GLY A 84 -7.42 5.61 -14.35
C GLY A 84 -6.37 4.67 -13.80
N LEU A 85 -5.37 4.37 -14.62
CA LEU A 85 -4.19 3.59 -14.23
C LEU A 85 -2.93 4.38 -14.54
N ALA A 86 -1.91 4.22 -13.71
CA ALA A 86 -0.58 4.77 -13.93
C ALA A 86 0.47 3.79 -13.41
N HIS A 87 1.66 3.83 -14.01
CA HIS A 87 2.82 3.14 -13.44
C HIS A 87 3.22 3.82 -12.13
N MET A 88 3.72 3.03 -11.16
CA MET A 88 4.15 3.54 -9.85
C MET A 88 5.14 4.71 -9.98
N SER A 89 6.08 4.62 -10.93
CA SER A 89 7.03 5.71 -11.23
C SER A 89 6.34 7.01 -11.65
N SER A 90 5.29 6.92 -12.47
CA SER A 90 4.50 8.07 -12.90
C SER A 90 3.67 8.66 -11.75
N ILE A 91 3.10 7.81 -10.90
CA ILE A 91 2.37 8.25 -9.71
C ILE A 91 3.32 9.07 -8.82
N ILE A 92 4.47 8.50 -8.47
CA ILE A 92 5.51 9.17 -7.67
C ILE A 92 5.93 10.49 -8.30
N ALA A 93 6.19 10.51 -9.61
CA ALA A 93 6.62 11.73 -10.32
C ALA A 93 5.54 12.83 -10.36
N SER A 94 4.25 12.46 -10.28
CA SER A 94 3.12 13.39 -10.27
C SER A 94 2.77 13.92 -8.87
N MET A 95 3.31 13.33 -7.80
CA MET A 95 2.96 13.75 -6.46
C MET A 95 3.49 15.17 -6.21
N ASN A 96 2.59 16.09 -5.86
CA ASN A 96 2.96 17.41 -5.38
C ASN A 96 3.22 17.34 -3.88
N LEU A 97 4.49 17.19 -3.51
CA LEU A 97 4.90 16.95 -2.14
C LEU A 97 5.80 18.08 -1.68
N ALA A 98 5.20 19.25 -1.43
CA ALA A 98 5.93 20.42 -0.98
C ALA A 98 6.81 20.13 0.25
N ASP A 99 6.31 19.28 1.16
CA ASP A 99 6.96 18.93 2.44
C ASP A 99 7.23 17.43 2.61
N GLU A 100 7.04 16.60 1.57
CA GLU A 100 7.23 15.15 1.65
C GLU A 100 8.14 14.65 0.54
N LYS A 101 8.85 13.54 0.79
CA LYS A 101 9.73 12.92 -0.20
C LYS A 101 9.43 11.43 -0.30
N PRO A 102 8.98 10.92 -1.47
CA PRO A 102 8.84 9.49 -1.68
C PRO A 102 10.22 8.85 -1.63
N VAL A 103 10.39 7.90 -0.72
CA VAL A 103 11.64 7.14 -0.57
C VAL A 103 11.56 5.76 -1.21
N ALA A 104 10.34 5.23 -1.34
CA ALA A 104 10.03 3.97 -2.02
C ALA A 104 8.54 3.91 -2.37
N GLY A 105 8.19 3.02 -3.30
CA GLY A 105 6.81 2.71 -3.62
C GLY A 105 6.68 1.29 -4.16
N VAL A 106 5.61 0.60 -3.78
CA VAL A 106 5.23 -0.72 -4.27
C VAL A 106 3.79 -0.68 -4.76
N ASN A 107 3.42 -1.57 -5.67
CA ASN A 107 2.01 -1.75 -5.98
C ASN A 107 1.25 -2.20 -4.72
N GLY A 108 0.03 -1.66 -4.55
CA GLY A 108 -0.83 -1.93 -3.40
C GLY A 108 -1.87 -3.01 -3.72
N ASP A 109 -3.14 -2.61 -3.72
CA ASP A 109 -4.28 -3.52 -3.86
C ASP A 109 -4.53 -3.95 -5.32
N PHE A 110 -5.45 -4.91 -5.48
CA PHE A 110 -6.06 -5.24 -6.76
C PHE A 110 -7.00 -4.13 -7.23
N PHE A 111 -7.12 -3.98 -8.54
CA PHE A 111 -7.99 -2.99 -9.17
C PHE A 111 -8.49 -3.51 -10.53
N ILE A 112 -9.56 -2.90 -11.04
CA ILE A 112 -10.11 -3.25 -12.35
C ILE A 112 -9.14 -2.83 -13.47
N ILE A 113 -8.63 -3.81 -14.23
CA ILE A 113 -7.68 -3.56 -15.34
C ILE A 113 -8.28 -3.68 -16.74
N ASP A 114 -9.47 -4.28 -16.85
CA ASP A 114 -10.12 -4.53 -18.14
C ASP A 114 -10.35 -3.20 -18.88
N LYS A 115 -9.80 -3.11 -20.09
CA LYS A 115 -9.89 -1.92 -20.95
C LYS A 115 -11.33 -1.61 -21.36
N LYS A 116 -12.22 -2.60 -21.36
CA LYS A 116 -13.63 -2.41 -21.72
C LYS A 116 -14.51 -2.02 -20.55
N ASN A 117 -14.02 -2.16 -19.31
CA ASN A 117 -14.80 -1.80 -18.14
C ASN A 117 -14.72 -0.28 -17.92
N PRO A 118 -15.87 0.44 -17.83
CA PRO A 118 -15.88 1.89 -17.62
C PRO A 118 -15.36 2.32 -16.25
N TYR A 119 -15.26 1.39 -15.30
CA TYR A 119 -14.70 1.58 -13.95
C TYR A 119 -13.24 1.14 -13.83
N ARG A 120 -12.50 1.11 -14.94
CA ARG A 120 -11.07 0.75 -14.94
C ARG A 120 -10.27 1.67 -14.00
N GLY A 121 -9.57 1.07 -13.04
CA GLY A 121 -8.86 1.73 -11.96
C GLY A 121 -9.48 1.54 -10.58
N ASP A 122 -10.76 1.16 -10.52
CA ASP A 122 -11.48 0.94 -9.26
C ASP A 122 -10.80 -0.12 -8.36
N PRO A 123 -10.37 0.22 -7.13
CA PRO A 123 -9.81 -0.72 -6.17
C PRO A 123 -10.80 -1.81 -5.75
N ILE A 124 -10.32 -3.05 -5.62
CA ILE A 124 -11.12 -4.21 -5.18
C ILE A 124 -10.92 -4.43 -3.67
N GLY A 125 -11.04 -3.36 -2.89
CA GLY A 125 -10.78 -3.37 -1.45
C GLY A 125 -10.85 -1.96 -0.86
N ILE A 126 -10.81 -1.90 0.47
CA ILE A 126 -10.88 -0.62 1.17
C ILE A 126 -9.58 0.16 0.94
N GLN A 127 -9.74 1.39 0.49
CA GLN A 127 -8.65 2.35 0.43
C GLN A 127 -8.98 3.53 1.33
N ILE A 128 -8.04 3.84 2.22
CA ILE A 128 -8.06 5.05 3.03
C ILE A 128 -6.79 5.83 2.71
N SER A 129 -6.93 7.06 2.24
CA SER A 129 -5.80 7.96 1.95
C SER A 129 -5.93 9.21 2.80
N ASP A 130 -4.90 9.53 3.60
CA ASP A 130 -4.89 10.72 4.49
C ASP A 130 -6.17 10.89 5.35
N GLY A 131 -6.76 9.76 5.76
CA GLY A 131 -7.99 9.69 6.56
C GLY A 131 -9.30 9.77 5.78
N GLU A 132 -9.24 9.93 4.45
CA GLU A 132 -10.36 9.84 3.53
C GLU A 132 -10.65 8.39 3.14
N LEU A 133 -11.91 7.97 3.27
CA LEU A 133 -12.45 6.74 2.70
C LEU A 133 -12.69 6.95 1.21
N ILE A 134 -11.87 6.28 0.40
CA ILE A 134 -11.89 6.37 -1.06
C ILE A 134 -12.79 5.29 -1.67
N SER A 135 -12.59 4.04 -1.24
CA SER A 135 -13.29 2.85 -1.72
C SER A 135 -13.74 1.98 -0.55
N GLU A 136 -14.78 1.18 -0.77
CA GLU A 136 -15.37 0.33 0.26
C GLU A 136 -14.63 -1.01 0.44
N PRO A 137 -14.72 -1.66 1.62
CA PRO A 137 -14.09 -2.96 1.85
C PRO A 137 -14.74 -4.08 1.06
N SER A 138 -13.92 -4.99 0.51
CA SER A 138 -14.36 -6.21 -0.17
C SER A 138 -14.12 -7.48 0.66
N ASN A 139 -13.01 -7.55 1.40
CA ASN A 139 -12.60 -8.72 2.18
C ASN A 139 -11.51 -8.38 3.22
N ILE A 140 -10.44 -9.20 3.31
CA ILE A 140 -9.26 -8.98 4.14
C ILE A 140 -8.54 -7.71 3.69
N SER A 141 -8.16 -6.88 4.64
CA SER A 141 -7.47 -5.62 4.37
C SER A 141 -6.36 -5.39 5.38
N PHE A 142 -5.33 -4.67 4.95
CA PHE A 142 -4.27 -4.17 5.83
C PHE A 142 -4.56 -2.71 6.19
N TRP A 143 -4.39 -2.36 7.46
CA TRP A 143 -4.43 -0.96 7.90
C TRP A 143 -3.53 -0.71 9.10
N ILE A 144 -3.16 0.56 9.31
CA ILE A 144 -2.51 1.02 10.53
C ILE A 144 -3.55 1.82 11.32
N ASP A 145 -3.80 1.42 12.57
CA ASP A 145 -4.77 2.11 13.42
C ASP A 145 -4.23 3.46 13.94
N LYS A 146 -5.08 4.23 14.63
CA LYS A 146 -4.73 5.54 15.21
C LYS A 146 -3.59 5.50 16.25
N ASN A 147 -3.30 4.32 16.81
CA ASN A 147 -2.22 4.13 17.77
C ASN A 147 -0.94 3.67 17.08
N GLY A 148 -0.95 3.54 15.74
CA GLY A 148 0.18 3.10 14.96
C GLY A 148 0.35 1.58 14.95
N ASN A 149 -0.67 0.77 15.25
CA ASN A 149 -0.57 -0.69 15.18
C ASN A 149 -1.02 -1.22 13.81
N PRO A 150 -0.26 -2.15 13.18
CA PRO A 150 -0.70 -2.81 11.96
C PRO A 150 -1.79 -3.84 12.25
N ASN A 151 -2.73 -3.99 11.34
CA ASN A 151 -3.78 -4.99 11.41
C ASN A 151 -4.01 -5.62 10.03
N ILE A 152 -4.38 -6.90 10.02
CA ILE A 152 -4.83 -7.62 8.82
C ILE A 152 -6.04 -8.46 9.21
N GLU A 153 -7.21 -8.08 8.73
CA GLU A 153 -8.46 -8.80 9.01
C GLU A 153 -9.52 -8.50 7.95
N ALA A 154 -10.59 -9.30 7.92
CA ALA A 154 -11.77 -9.03 7.10
C ALA A 154 -12.50 -7.77 7.59
N VAL A 155 -12.61 -6.78 6.71
CA VAL A 155 -13.34 -5.54 6.98
C VAL A 155 -14.71 -5.63 6.32
N LYS A 156 -15.76 -5.18 7.03
CA LYS A 156 -17.14 -5.15 6.51
C LYS A 156 -17.63 -3.71 6.41
N SER A 157 -18.27 -3.40 5.29
CA SER A 157 -18.94 -2.11 5.13
C SER A 157 -20.17 -2.04 6.04
N LYS A 158 -20.32 -0.91 6.72
CA LYS A 158 -21.57 -0.49 7.38
C LYS A 158 -22.03 0.86 6.83
N PHE A 159 -21.63 1.19 5.61
CA PHE A 159 -21.94 2.47 4.99
C PHE A 159 -23.40 2.48 4.56
N ARG A 160 -24.14 3.48 5.07
CA ARG A 160 -25.60 3.51 5.00
C ARG A 160 -26.10 4.92 4.71
N ALA A 161 -27.12 5.01 3.86
CA ALA A 161 -27.94 6.20 3.76
C ALA A 161 -29.17 6.04 4.66
N ILE A 162 -29.40 7.01 5.54
CA ILE A 162 -30.58 7.06 6.42
C ILE A 162 -31.61 7.98 5.75
N LEU A 163 -32.80 7.44 5.50
CA LEU A 163 -33.92 8.12 4.87
C LEU A 163 -34.69 9.00 5.88
N PRO A 164 -35.53 9.96 5.42
CA PRO A 164 -36.27 10.86 6.31
C PRO A 164 -37.21 10.18 7.30
N ASP A 165 -37.72 8.99 6.96
CA ASP A 165 -38.58 8.17 7.81
C ASP A 165 -37.81 7.34 8.86
N GLY A 166 -36.48 7.43 8.86
CA GLY A 166 -35.59 6.68 9.77
C GLY A 166 -35.17 5.31 9.25
N ASN A 167 -35.73 4.83 8.13
CA ASN A 167 -35.24 3.63 7.47
C ASN A 167 -33.85 3.87 6.87
N TYR A 168 -33.12 2.80 6.58
CA TYR A 168 -31.81 2.91 5.94
C TYR A 168 -31.68 1.93 4.77
N ILE A 169 -30.78 2.27 3.87
CA ILE A 169 -30.28 1.40 2.82
C ILE A 169 -28.77 1.28 2.96
N ASP A 170 -28.24 0.08 2.72
CA ASP A 170 -26.79 -0.11 2.58
C ASP A 170 -26.36 0.48 1.23
N VAL A 171 -25.24 1.19 1.23
CA VAL A 171 -24.74 1.90 0.04
C VAL A 171 -23.28 1.55 -0.22
N GLY A 172 -22.94 1.36 -1.49
CA GLY A 172 -21.55 1.30 -1.94
C GLY A 172 -20.92 2.68 -2.09
N LEU A 173 -19.64 2.72 -2.44
CA LEU A 173 -18.88 3.96 -2.65
C LEU A 173 -18.02 3.88 -3.92
N ASN A 174 -18.18 4.84 -4.82
CA ASN A 174 -17.30 5.08 -5.98
C ASN A 174 -16.95 3.86 -6.82
N ARG A 175 -17.92 2.97 -7.04
CA ARG A 175 -17.76 1.75 -7.83
C ARG A 175 -18.89 1.56 -8.82
N GLU A 176 -18.77 0.54 -9.66
CA GLU A 176 -19.87 0.07 -10.49
C GLU A 176 -21.08 -0.30 -9.63
N ARG A 177 -22.24 0.31 -9.91
CA ARG A 177 -23.52 -0.04 -9.26
C ARG A 177 -24.12 -1.27 -9.93
N LYS A 178 -24.35 -2.33 -9.15
CA LYS A 178 -25.05 -3.53 -9.65
C LYS A 178 -26.56 -3.34 -9.57
N ASP A 179 -27.28 -4.28 -10.17
CA ASP A 179 -28.75 -4.31 -10.13
C ASP A 179 -29.27 -4.29 -8.69
N SER A 180 -30.26 -3.44 -8.44
CA SER A 180 -30.89 -3.26 -7.11
C SER A 180 -29.98 -2.72 -5.99
N GLU A 181 -28.77 -2.24 -6.32
CA GLU A 181 -27.89 -1.57 -5.35
C GLU A 181 -27.99 -0.04 -5.44
N ALA A 182 -27.63 0.62 -4.34
CA ALA A 182 -27.38 2.04 -4.27
C ALA A 182 -25.89 2.30 -4.04
N VAL A 183 -25.33 3.31 -4.72
CA VAL A 183 -23.91 3.69 -4.62
C VAL A 183 -23.83 5.20 -4.50
N ILE A 184 -22.98 5.67 -3.58
CA ILE A 184 -22.62 7.08 -3.47
C ILE A 184 -21.42 7.35 -4.37
N TYR A 185 -21.51 8.43 -5.15
CA TYR A 185 -20.45 8.90 -6.03
C TYR A 185 -19.98 10.27 -5.57
N ASN A 186 -18.65 10.46 -5.53
CA ASN A 186 -18.02 11.75 -5.31
C ASN A 186 -16.88 11.98 -6.32
N SER A 187 -16.21 13.13 -6.21
CA SER A 187 -15.14 13.55 -7.13
C SER A 187 -13.94 12.59 -7.19
N ARG A 188 -13.77 11.71 -6.19
CA ARG A 188 -12.74 10.67 -6.21
C ARG A 188 -13.00 9.61 -7.26
N LEU A 189 -14.25 9.33 -7.64
CA LEU A 189 -14.51 8.41 -8.75
C LEU A 189 -13.84 8.95 -10.02
N GLY A 190 -14.26 10.12 -10.46
CA GLY A 190 -13.87 10.75 -11.71
C GLY A 190 -14.92 11.78 -12.11
N ASP A 191 -14.97 12.13 -13.39
CA ASP A 191 -15.78 13.27 -13.85
C ASP A 191 -17.28 12.94 -14.02
N THR A 192 -17.63 11.65 -14.14
CA THR A 192 -19.02 11.19 -14.26
C THR A 192 -19.24 9.88 -13.53
N THR A 193 -20.48 9.56 -13.19
CA THR A 193 -20.84 8.34 -12.46
C THR A 193 -20.64 7.05 -13.25
N LYS A 194 -20.55 7.11 -14.60
CA LYS A 194 -20.42 5.97 -15.52
C LYS A 194 -21.58 4.95 -15.45
N THR A 195 -22.70 5.29 -14.82
CA THR A 195 -23.89 4.44 -14.82
C THR A 195 -24.53 4.39 -16.21
N ASN A 196 -25.22 3.31 -16.52
CA ASN A 196 -25.88 3.09 -17.82
C ASN A 196 -27.42 2.97 -17.72
N SER A 197 -27.95 3.07 -16.50
CA SER A 197 -29.36 2.83 -16.18
C SER A 197 -29.67 3.28 -14.75
N GLY A 198 -30.97 3.34 -14.44
CA GLY A 198 -31.47 3.67 -13.10
C GLY A 198 -31.71 5.17 -12.92
N MET A 199 -31.88 5.55 -11.65
CA MET A 199 -32.12 6.93 -11.23
C MET A 199 -30.95 7.40 -10.37
N GLU A 200 -30.52 8.64 -10.60
CA GLU A 200 -29.45 9.27 -9.85
C GLU A 200 -30.00 10.47 -9.10
N PHE A 201 -29.62 10.61 -7.83
CA PHE A 201 -30.02 11.72 -6.98
C PHE A 201 -28.81 12.62 -6.75
N ILE A 202 -28.91 13.88 -7.13
CA ILE A 202 -27.87 14.85 -6.82
C ILE A 202 -28.11 15.37 -5.41
N LEU A 203 -27.09 15.19 -4.57
CA LEU A 203 -27.11 15.55 -3.15
C LEU A 203 -26.30 16.83 -2.94
N GLU A 204 -26.93 17.81 -2.32
CA GLU A 204 -26.24 18.98 -1.78
C GLU A 204 -25.93 18.72 -0.30
N CYS A 205 -24.68 18.96 0.09
CA CYS A 205 -24.25 18.88 1.48
C CYS A 205 -24.96 19.94 2.35
N LYS A 206 -25.40 19.53 3.55
CA LYS A 206 -25.77 20.43 4.64
C LYS A 206 -24.71 20.40 5.74
N GLY A 207 -23.88 21.44 5.82
CA GLY A 207 -22.91 21.62 6.89
C GLY A 207 -21.49 21.16 6.51
N ASP A 208 -20.96 20.14 7.19
CA ASP A 208 -19.59 19.63 7.02
C ASP A 208 -19.28 19.31 5.56
N ASN A 209 -18.12 19.75 5.06
CA ASN A 209 -17.71 19.50 3.68
C ASN A 209 -17.63 17.98 3.36
N TRP A 210 -18.26 17.55 2.25
CA TRP A 210 -18.25 16.16 1.77
C TRP A 210 -17.03 15.82 0.92
N ASP A 211 -16.13 16.78 0.69
CA ASP A 211 -14.88 16.59 -0.07
C ASP A 211 -14.01 15.47 0.51
N THR A 212 -14.19 15.09 1.77
CA THR A 212 -13.41 14.04 2.42
C THR A 212 -14.30 13.19 3.32
N LEU A 213 -14.80 12.07 2.80
CA LEU A 213 -15.58 11.13 3.58
C LEU A 213 -14.68 10.39 4.58
N LYS A 214 -14.89 10.57 5.87
CA LYS A 214 -14.19 9.86 6.96
C LYS A 214 -15.03 8.75 7.58
N ILE A 215 -14.38 7.66 7.97
CA ILE A 215 -15.00 6.54 8.68
C ILE A 215 -15.58 7.00 10.03
N GLY A 216 -16.76 6.47 10.39
CA GLY A 216 -17.40 6.75 11.68
C GLY A 216 -18.06 8.13 11.78
N LYS A 217 -18.13 8.87 10.68
CA LYS A 217 -18.83 10.17 10.60
C LYS A 217 -20.20 10.03 9.95
N ARG A 218 -21.09 10.97 10.28
CA ARG A 218 -22.40 11.11 9.67
C ARG A 218 -22.41 12.35 8.80
N TYR A 219 -22.91 12.20 7.58
CA TYR A 219 -23.04 13.26 6.60
C TYR A 219 -24.52 13.51 6.33
N ILE A 220 -24.93 14.78 6.29
CA ILE A 220 -26.33 15.16 6.05
C ILE A 220 -26.40 15.87 4.69
N GLY A 221 -27.28 15.37 3.83
CA GLY A 221 -27.47 15.91 2.48
C GLY A 221 -28.94 16.12 2.18
N LYS A 222 -29.21 16.94 1.17
CA LYS A 222 -30.54 17.16 0.60
C LYS A 222 -30.53 16.80 -0.87
N ILE A 223 -31.56 16.09 -1.33
CA ILE A 223 -31.78 15.89 -2.76
C ILE A 223 -32.16 17.24 -3.37
N VAL A 224 -31.35 17.71 -4.32
CA VAL A 224 -31.60 18.95 -5.06
C VAL A 224 -32.08 18.69 -6.48
N GLU A 225 -31.73 17.55 -7.05
CA GLU A 225 -32.14 17.15 -8.39
C GLU A 225 -32.23 15.62 -8.50
N ILE A 226 -33.10 15.16 -9.39
CA ILE A 226 -33.27 13.76 -9.76
C ILE A 226 -32.99 13.64 -11.25
N ASN A 227 -31.95 12.88 -11.61
CA ASN A 227 -31.59 12.63 -12.99
C ASN A 227 -31.93 11.18 -13.38
N VAL A 228 -32.73 11.03 -14.43
CA VAL A 228 -33.11 9.73 -15.01
C VAL A 228 -32.34 9.39 -16.29
N SER A 229 -31.50 10.31 -16.77
CA SER A 229 -30.67 10.14 -17.96
C SER A 229 -29.37 9.39 -17.70
N TYR A 230 -29.11 8.97 -16.45
CA TYR A 230 -27.89 8.29 -15.97
C TYR A 230 -26.58 9.01 -16.33
N ASN A 231 -25.43 8.45 -15.94
CA ASN A 231 -24.08 8.98 -16.19
C ASN A 231 -23.91 10.48 -15.83
N THR A 232 -24.43 10.90 -14.68
CA THR A 232 -24.40 12.30 -14.21
C THR A 232 -22.96 12.81 -14.07
N LEU A 233 -22.74 14.09 -14.40
CA LEU A 233 -21.50 14.80 -14.14
C LEU A 233 -21.29 14.96 -12.63
N ILE A 234 -20.09 14.66 -12.16
CA ILE A 234 -19.70 14.86 -10.77
C ILE A 234 -18.96 16.19 -10.70
N ASN A 235 -19.65 17.21 -10.20
CA ASN A 235 -19.05 18.52 -10.00
C ASN A 235 -18.13 18.47 -8.77
N SER A 236 -16.90 18.94 -8.93
CA SER A 236 -15.93 19.19 -7.85
C SER A 236 -16.26 20.46 -7.09
#